data_AF-A0A1F8RCY6-F1
#
_entry.id   AF-A0A1F8RCY6-F1
#
_cell.length_a   1.000
_cell.length_b   1.000
_cell.length_c   1.000
_cell.angle_alpha   90.00
_cell.angle_beta   90.00
_cell.angle_gamma   90.00
#
_symmetry.space_group_name_H-M   'P 1'
#
loop_
_entity.id
_entity.type
_entity.pdbx_description
1 polymer ?
#
loop_
_entity_poly.entity_id
_entity_poly.type
_entity_poly.pdbx_seq_one_letter_code
_entity_poly.pdbx_strand_id
1 'polypeptide(L)'
;MDSPQKYAECNHCTYKLVVIAYRRAPWFRLLREPMILGIRTFAWLHRVDVGQYVMRTEACNNCIRFYKAALFRKSRAFRWLHDRINPVFNHFIRKIVTDEERNRAKEYALAATAGTLSPVEVAGWMRGMKNSL
;
A
#
# COMPACT_ATOMS: atom_id res chain seq x y z
N MET A 1 -23.85 -8.13 18.63
CA MET A 1 -23.37 -6.74 18.53
C MET A 1 -22.39 -6.66 17.38
N ASP A 2 -22.90 -6.48 16.17
CA ASP A 2 -22.05 -6.29 15.00
C ASP A 2 -21.36 -4.93 15.09
N SER A 3 -20.05 -4.94 15.30
CA SER A 3 -19.24 -3.73 15.15
C SER A 3 -19.38 -3.26 13.69
N PRO A 4 -19.63 -1.97 13.44
CA PRO A 4 -19.83 -1.47 12.08
C PRO A 4 -18.60 -1.83 11.23
N GLN A 5 -18.82 -2.56 10.13
CA GLN A 5 -17.76 -3.03 9.25
C GLN A 5 -16.93 -1.85 8.75
N LYS A 6 -15.69 -1.74 9.21
CA LYS A 6 -14.79 -0.66 8.82
C LYS A 6 -14.21 -0.97 7.45
N TYR A 7 -14.90 -0.51 6.41
CA TYR A 7 -14.38 -0.51 5.06
C TYR A 7 -13.05 0.23 5.01
N ALA A 8 -12.11 -0.34 4.27
CA ALA A 8 -10.72 0.10 4.30
C ALA A 8 -10.46 1.21 3.26
N GLU A 9 -10.58 2.47 3.69
CA GLU A 9 -10.46 3.62 2.78
C GLU A 9 -9.02 3.85 2.28
N CYS A 10 -8.85 4.05 0.97
CA CYS A 10 -7.55 4.26 0.34
C CYS A 10 -7.57 5.39 -0.70
N ASN A 11 -6.98 6.54 -0.34
CA ASN A 11 -6.86 7.67 -1.26
C ASN A 11 -5.72 7.53 -2.29
N HIS A 12 -4.81 6.57 -2.13
CA HIS A 12 -3.64 6.42 -3.02
C HIS A 12 -2.97 5.04 -2.95
N CYS A 13 -2.87 4.36 -4.09
CA CYS A 13 -2.37 2.98 -4.18
C CYS A 13 -0.84 2.93 -4.31
N THR A 14 -0.13 2.93 -3.17
CA THR A 14 1.34 2.77 -3.15
C THR A 14 1.81 1.47 -3.81
N TYR A 15 1.01 0.39 -3.79
CA TYR A 15 1.36 -0.86 -4.46
C TYR A 15 1.55 -0.67 -5.98
N LYS A 16 0.67 0.08 -6.65
CA LYS A 16 0.82 0.39 -8.08
C LYS A 16 2.09 1.18 -8.39
N LEU A 17 2.39 2.22 -7.62
CA LEU A 17 3.63 2.99 -7.80
C LEU A 17 4.87 2.10 -7.68
N VAL A 18 4.85 1.18 -6.72
CA VAL A 18 5.96 0.25 -6.51
C VAL A 18 6.12 -0.70 -7.67
N VAL A 19 5.05 -1.27 -8.22
CA VAL A 19 5.17 -2.19 -9.37
C VAL A 19 5.82 -1.50 -10.56
N ILE A 20 5.45 -0.24 -10.82
CA ILE A 20 6.11 0.60 -11.84
C ILE A 20 7.58 0.83 -11.46
N ALA A 21 7.85 1.15 -10.19
CA ALA A 21 9.21 1.36 -9.71
C ALA A 21 10.09 0.11 -9.80
N TYR A 22 9.57 -1.09 -9.51
CA TYR A 22 10.29 -2.36 -9.65
C TYR A 22 10.55 -2.71 -11.12
N ARG A 23 9.62 -2.38 -12.04
CA ARG A 23 9.80 -2.53 -13.49
C ARG A 23 10.85 -1.60 -14.09
N ARG A 24 11.04 -0.39 -13.53
CA ARG A 24 12.01 0.62 -14.03
C ARG A 24 13.34 0.64 -13.29
N ALA A 25 13.32 0.34 -12.00
CA ALA A 25 14.45 0.43 -11.09
C ALA A 25 14.42 -0.77 -10.12
N PRO A 26 14.83 -1.98 -10.58
CA PRO A 26 14.78 -3.19 -9.74
C PRO A 26 15.54 -3.07 -8.41
N TRP A 27 16.59 -2.25 -8.36
CA TRP A 27 17.34 -1.92 -7.14
C TRP A 27 16.48 -1.31 -6.04
N PHE A 28 15.33 -0.68 -6.37
CA PHE A 28 14.39 -0.11 -5.41
C PHE A 28 13.81 -1.17 -4.45
N ARG A 29 13.87 -2.47 -4.81
CA ARG A 29 13.57 -3.59 -3.90
C ARG A 29 14.43 -3.54 -2.64
N LEU A 30 15.71 -3.16 -2.75
CA LEU A 30 16.64 -3.05 -1.61
C LEU A 30 16.24 -1.97 -0.61
N LEU A 31 15.52 -0.93 -1.04
CA LEU A 31 14.97 0.09 -0.14
C LEU A 31 13.61 -0.34 0.44
N ARG A 32 12.73 -0.90 -0.39
CA ARG A 32 11.35 -1.18 0.00
C ARG A 32 11.18 -2.45 0.83
N GLU A 33 11.85 -3.56 0.50
CA GLU A 33 11.62 -4.82 1.21
C GLU A 33 12.06 -4.77 2.68
N PRO A 34 13.20 -4.14 3.06
CA PRO A 34 13.52 -3.89 4.46
C PRO A 34 12.49 -3.00 5.18
N MET A 35 11.93 -2.00 4.49
CA MET A 35 10.85 -1.16 5.04
C MET A 35 9.58 -1.99 5.29
N ILE A 36 9.22 -2.91 4.40
CA ILE A 36 8.07 -3.81 4.59
C ILE A 36 8.32 -4.79 5.74
N LEU A 37 9.53 -5.35 5.83
CA LEU A 37 9.92 -6.21 6.94
C LEU A 37 9.79 -5.45 8.26
N GLY A 38 10.30 -4.22 8.35
CA GLY A 38 10.12 -3.34 9.51
C GLY A 38 8.64 -3.13 9.86
N ILE A 39 7.79 -2.79 8.89
CA ILE A 39 6.34 -2.65 9.11
C ILE A 39 5.71 -3.94 9.64
N ARG A 40 6.08 -5.11 9.10
CA ARG A 40 5.58 -6.41 9.55
C ARG A 40 6.06 -6.75 10.97
N THR A 41 7.33 -6.52 11.29
CA THR A 41 7.90 -6.74 12.63
C THR A 41 7.23 -5.84 13.67
N PHE A 42 7.03 -4.55 13.38
CA PHE A 42 6.27 -3.66 14.26
C PHE A 42 4.81 -4.10 14.40
N ALA A 43 4.15 -4.53 13.31
CA ALA A 43 2.77 -5.01 13.34
C ALA A 43 2.61 -6.25 14.23
N TRP A 44 3.54 -7.21 14.11
CA TRP A 44 3.60 -8.39 14.95
C TRP A 44 3.80 -8.02 16.43
N LEU A 45 4.81 -7.19 16.73
CA LEU A 45 5.12 -6.74 18.09
C LEU A 45 3.94 -6.01 18.76
N HIS A 46 3.21 -5.18 18.02
CA HIS A 46 2.04 -4.43 18.52
C HIS A 46 0.70 -5.18 18.35
N ARG A 47 0.73 -6.48 18.01
CA ARG A 47 -0.45 -7.33 17.75
C ARG A 47 -1.50 -6.60 16.89
N VAL A 48 -1.07 -6.17 15.71
CA VAL A 48 -1.92 -5.49 14.72
C VAL A 48 -2.60 -6.53 13.85
N ASP A 49 -3.88 -6.73 14.11
CA ASP A 49 -4.77 -7.48 13.23
C ASP A 49 -5.34 -6.53 12.16
N VAL A 50 -5.14 -6.88 10.88
CA VAL A 50 -5.74 -6.18 9.73
C VAL A 50 -6.85 -6.99 9.07
N GLY A 51 -7.11 -8.23 9.50
CA GLY A 51 -8.21 -9.06 9.00
C GLY A 51 -9.59 -8.49 9.35
N GLN A 52 -9.64 -7.56 10.30
CA GLN A 52 -10.85 -6.81 10.69
C GLN A 52 -11.29 -5.76 9.66
N TYR A 53 -10.47 -5.45 8.65
CA TYR A 53 -10.82 -4.52 7.58
C TYR A 53 -11.46 -5.26 6.41
N VAL A 54 -12.76 -5.03 6.20
CA VAL A 54 -13.48 -5.59 5.05
C VAL A 54 -13.04 -4.88 3.77
N MET A 55 -12.42 -5.62 2.86
CA MET A 55 -11.95 -5.11 1.56
C MET A 55 -13.03 -5.30 0.49
N ARG A 56 -13.27 -4.27 -0.32
CA ARG A 56 -14.17 -4.36 -1.49
C ARG A 56 -13.52 -4.98 -2.74
N THR A 57 -12.19 -5.13 -2.73
CA THR A 57 -11.42 -5.74 -3.82
C THR A 57 -10.36 -6.67 -3.24
N GLU A 58 -10.26 -7.90 -3.75
CA GLU A 58 -9.31 -8.91 -3.26
C GLU A 58 -7.85 -8.44 -3.38
N ALA A 59 -7.55 -7.63 -4.40
CA ALA A 59 -6.23 -7.01 -4.62
C ALA A 59 -5.80 -6.04 -3.48
N CYS A 60 -6.70 -5.69 -2.55
CA CYS A 60 -6.39 -4.90 -1.36
C CYS A 60 -6.29 -5.73 -0.05
N ASN A 61 -6.56 -7.03 -0.10
CA ASN A 61 -6.33 -7.93 1.05
C ASN A 61 -4.87 -7.88 1.49
N ASN A 62 -4.64 -7.86 2.82
CA ASN A 62 -3.32 -7.76 3.44
C ASN A 62 -2.45 -6.57 2.97
N CYS A 63 -3.06 -5.48 2.46
CA CYS A 63 -2.29 -4.32 2.00
C CYS A 63 -1.48 -3.68 3.14
N ILE A 64 -0.17 -3.52 2.93
CA ILE A 64 0.79 -2.89 3.87
C ILE A 64 0.34 -1.49 4.35
N ARG A 65 -0.50 -0.79 3.58
CA ARG A 65 -1.08 0.50 3.97
C ARG A 65 -1.91 0.41 5.27
N PHE A 66 -2.66 -0.67 5.47
CA PHE A 66 -3.52 -0.83 6.66
C PHE A 66 -2.73 -1.22 7.90
N TYR A 67 -1.71 -2.07 7.76
CA TYR A 67 -0.71 -2.32 8.80
C TYR A 67 -0.05 -1.01 9.27
N LYS A 68 0.41 -0.18 8.31
CA LYS A 68 0.95 1.15 8.59
C LYS A 68 -0.06 2.06 9.29
N ALA A 69 -1.31 2.12 8.84
CA ALA A 69 -2.35 2.96 9.45
C ALA A 69 -2.66 2.55 10.91
N ALA A 70 -2.76 1.25 11.18
CA ALA A 70 -2.94 0.74 12.54
C ALA A 70 -1.72 0.99 13.43
N LEU A 71 -0.50 0.84 12.90
CA LEU A 71 0.74 1.17 13.61
C LEU A 71 0.89 2.66 13.92
N PHE A 72 0.46 3.55 13.02
CA PHE A 72 0.42 4.99 13.29
C PHE A 72 -0.42 5.33 14.53
N ARG A 73 -1.50 4.57 14.78
CA ARG A 73 -2.35 4.74 15.97
C ARG A 73 -1.75 4.10 17.22
N LYS A 74 -1.10 2.93 17.11
CA LYS A 74 -0.56 2.17 18.26
C LYS A 74 0.85 2.58 18.71
N SER A 75 1.71 3.12 17.83
CA SER A 75 3.15 3.24 18.09
C SER A 75 3.72 4.62 17.75
N ARG A 76 4.19 5.34 18.78
CA ARG A 76 4.89 6.62 18.62
C ARG A 76 6.30 6.43 18.01
N ALA A 77 6.98 5.33 18.36
CA ALA A 77 8.27 4.97 17.79
C ALA A 77 8.16 4.71 16.28
N PHE A 78 7.14 3.96 15.85
CA PHE A 78 6.88 3.72 14.43
C PHE A 78 6.61 5.02 13.65
N ARG A 79 5.82 5.95 14.21
CA ARG A 79 5.59 7.28 13.60
C ARG A 79 6.91 8.04 13.40
N TRP A 80 7.70 8.19 14.45
CA TRP A 80 8.99 8.88 14.39
C TRP A 80 9.93 8.26 13.34
N LEU A 81 10.08 6.93 13.33
CA LEU A 81 10.92 6.22 12.38
C LEU A 81 10.41 6.40 10.94
N HIS A 82 9.10 6.26 10.74
CA HIS A 82 8.47 6.45 9.45
C HIS A 82 8.70 7.87 8.92
N ASP A 83 8.54 8.90 9.75
CA ASP A 83 8.63 10.30 9.31
C ASP A 83 10.07 10.70 8.93
N ARG A 84 11.08 9.97 9.42
CA ARG A 84 12.47 10.07 8.95
C ARG A 84 12.73 9.35 7.62
N ILE A 85 12.12 8.19 7.39
CA ILE A 85 12.37 7.35 6.19
C ILE A 85 11.51 7.79 4.99
N ASN A 86 10.27 8.23 5.24
CA ASN A 86 9.28 8.57 4.22
C ASN A 86 9.72 9.67 3.23
N PRO A 87 10.46 10.73 3.62
CA PRO A 87 11.02 11.69 2.66
C PRO A 87 11.95 11.03 1.62
N VAL A 88 12.81 10.11 2.06
CA VAL A 88 13.75 9.38 1.20
C VAL A 88 12.99 8.46 0.23
N PHE A 89 12.03 7.70 0.74
CA PHE A 89 11.16 6.85 -0.09
C PHE A 89 10.40 7.67 -1.15
N ASN A 90 9.83 8.81 -0.75
CA ASN A 90 9.09 9.69 -1.65
C ASN A 90 9.99 10.36 -2.69
N HIS A 91 11.24 10.70 -2.35
CA HIS A 91 12.21 11.24 -3.31
C HIS A 91 12.49 10.23 -4.44
N PHE A 92 12.77 8.97 -4.09
CA PHE A 92 13.03 7.93 -5.09
C PHE A 92 11.79 7.57 -5.91
N ILE A 93 10.63 7.39 -5.29
CA ILE A 93 9.37 7.19 -6.02
C ILE A 93 9.10 8.35 -6.99
N ARG A 94 9.34 9.60 -6.57
CA ARG A 94 9.09 10.76 -7.43
C ARG A 94 10.02 10.83 -8.64
N LYS A 95 11.24 10.30 -8.55
CA LYS A 95 12.20 10.19 -9.66
C LYS A 95 11.91 9.02 -10.60
N ILE A 96 11.33 7.93 -10.11
CA ILE A 96 11.13 6.69 -10.90
C ILE A 96 9.75 6.65 -11.58
N VAL A 97 8.72 7.24 -10.96
CA VAL A 97 7.32 7.15 -11.37
C VAL A 97 6.80 8.53 -11.77
N THR A 98 6.17 8.69 -12.94
CA THR A 98 5.72 10.00 -13.47
C THR A 98 4.47 10.51 -12.75
N ASP A 99 4.11 11.78 -12.94
CA ASP A 99 2.89 12.34 -12.35
C ASP A 99 1.60 11.71 -12.91
N GLU A 100 1.57 11.35 -14.19
CA GLU A 100 0.45 10.63 -14.82
C GLU A 100 0.26 9.24 -14.22
N GLU A 101 1.34 8.57 -13.84
CA GLU A 101 1.31 7.29 -13.14
C GLU A 101 0.89 7.44 -11.67
N ARG A 102 1.30 8.54 -11.01
CA ARG A 102 0.81 8.91 -9.68
C ARG A 102 -0.69 9.17 -9.69
N ASN A 103 -1.20 9.87 -10.70
CA ASN A 103 -2.63 10.15 -10.86
C ASN A 103 -3.44 8.87 -11.14
N ARG A 104 -2.99 8.01 -12.08
CA ARG A 104 -3.64 6.70 -12.32
C ARG A 104 -3.64 5.77 -11.09
N ALA A 105 -2.61 5.86 -10.23
CA ALA A 105 -2.58 5.13 -8.96
C ALA A 105 -3.50 5.74 -7.87
N LYS A 106 -3.85 7.02 -7.98
CA LYS A 106 -4.86 7.71 -7.15
C LYS A 106 -6.27 7.33 -7.60
N GLU A 107 -6.57 7.46 -8.89
CA GLU A 107 -7.86 7.09 -9.51
C GLU A 107 -8.27 5.67 -9.17
N TYR A 108 -7.36 4.70 -9.36
CA TYR A 108 -7.61 3.31 -9.00
C TYR A 108 -7.90 3.12 -7.50
N ALA A 109 -7.23 3.87 -6.62
CA ALA A 109 -7.45 3.74 -5.18
C ALA A 109 -8.85 4.22 -4.78
N LEU A 110 -9.32 5.31 -5.40
CA LEU A 110 -10.67 5.82 -5.24
C LEU A 110 -11.72 4.83 -5.78
N ALA A 111 -11.54 4.31 -7.01
CA ALA A 111 -12.45 3.33 -7.60
C ALA A 111 -12.50 2.00 -6.82
N ALA A 112 -11.35 1.51 -6.33
CA ALA A 112 -11.28 0.33 -5.48
C ALA A 112 -11.94 0.54 -4.11
N THR A 113 -11.82 1.75 -3.54
CA THR A 113 -12.49 2.13 -2.28
C THR A 113 -14.01 2.27 -2.47
N ALA A 114 -14.45 2.82 -3.60
CA ALA A 114 -15.87 2.88 -3.95
C ALA A 114 -16.48 1.48 -4.20
N GLY A 115 -15.66 0.52 -4.64
CA GLY A 115 -16.11 -0.82 -5.04
C GLY A 115 -16.70 -0.85 -6.45
N THR A 116 -16.37 0.14 -7.29
CA THR A 116 -16.90 0.27 -8.66
C THR A 116 -16.08 -0.50 -9.69
N LEU A 117 -14.98 -1.13 -9.29
CA LEU A 117 -14.13 -1.91 -10.19
C LEU A 117 -14.64 -3.35 -10.32
N SER A 118 -14.97 -3.76 -11.55
CA SER A 118 -15.23 -5.15 -11.88
C SER A 118 -13.96 -6.01 -11.75
N PRO A 119 -14.08 -7.35 -11.57
CA PRO A 119 -12.92 -8.25 -11.57
C PRO A 119 -12.09 -8.17 -12.85
N VAL A 120 -12.72 -7.89 -14.01
CA VAL A 120 -12.04 -7.73 -15.30
C VAL A 120 -11.22 -6.44 -15.34
N GLU A 121 -11.74 -5.34 -14.80
CA GLU A 121 -10.99 -4.10 -14.64
C GLU A 121 -9.85 -4.28 -13.65
N VAL A 122 -10.08 -4.90 -12.47
CA VAL A 122 -8.99 -5.23 -11.53
C VAL A 122 -7.92 -6.07 -12.24
N ALA A 123 -8.29 -7.11 -12.97
CA ALA A 123 -7.35 -7.93 -13.75
C ALA A 123 -6.71 -7.20 -14.94
N GLY A 124 -7.33 -6.16 -15.49
CA GLY A 124 -6.78 -5.25 -16.50
C GLY A 124 -5.75 -4.29 -15.89
N TRP A 125 -6.10 -3.62 -14.81
CA TRP A 125 -5.23 -2.78 -13.99
C TRP A 125 -4.05 -3.55 -13.39
N MET A 126 -4.21 -4.84 -13.10
CA MET A 126 -3.18 -5.76 -12.62
C MET A 126 -2.47 -6.52 -13.76
N ARG A 127 -2.90 -6.37 -15.02
CA ARG A 127 -2.23 -6.97 -16.18
C ARG A 127 -0.92 -6.23 -16.42
N GLY A 128 0.16 -6.99 -16.57
CA GLY A 128 1.51 -6.41 -16.51
C GLY A 128 2.00 -6.06 -15.09
N MET A 129 1.24 -6.37 -14.03
CA MET A 129 1.69 -6.25 -12.63
C MET A 129 2.05 -7.60 -11.97
N LYS A 130 1.73 -8.74 -12.61
CA LYS A 130 2.33 -10.03 -12.29
C LYS A 130 3.82 -10.03 -12.67
N ASN A 131 4.68 -9.63 -11.74
CA ASN A 131 6.09 -10.00 -11.62
C ASN A 131 6.57 -9.56 -10.22
N SER A 132 7.26 -10.44 -9.49
CA SER A 132 7.55 -10.35 -8.04
C SER A 132 6.42 -10.84 -7.11
N LEU A 133 6.11 -12.13 -7.22
CA LEU A 133 6.19 -12.98 -6.02
C LEU A 133 7.69 -13.19 -5.72
#